data_AF-A0A327YBL7-F1
#
_entry.id   AF-A0A327YBL7-F1
#
_cell.length_a   1.000
_cell.length_b   1.000
_cell.length_c   1.000
_cell.angle_alpha   90.00
_cell.angle_beta   90.00
_cell.angle_gamma   90.00
#
_symmetry.space_group_name_H-M   'P 1'
#
loop_
_entity.id
_entity.type
_entity.pdbx_description
1 polymer ?
#
loop_
_entity_poly.entity_id
_entity_poly.type
_entity_poly.pdbx_seq_one_letter_code
_entity_poly.pdbx_strand_id
1 'polypeptide(L)'
;MLQETIQLGSILIKVSWLVILFSLLCAYAVIVIYLRKDERLLDQLSSILGHAFFLYVLIFKFSFLLFRPSILLHNWKGLLFFTGGTKGAMLGLAISLLYIIVQLYKRRLFVRKVLLALFYGGMTALTAESTWIVVLQ
;
A
#
# COMPACT_ATOMS: atom_id res chain seq x y z
N MET A 1 12.98 -22.69 -6.85
CA MET A 1 11.54 -23.08 -6.83
C MET A 1 11.00 -22.92 -5.42
N LEU A 2 10.81 -21.68 -4.96
CA LEU A 2 10.20 -21.45 -3.65
C LEU A 2 8.68 -21.43 -3.77
N GLN A 3 8.02 -21.99 -2.75
CA GLN A 3 6.57 -22.02 -2.60
C GLN A 3 6.00 -20.61 -2.74
N GLU A 4 5.20 -20.37 -3.78
CA GLU A 4 4.48 -19.10 -3.99
C GLU A 4 3.56 -18.74 -2.80
N THR A 5 3.25 -19.74 -1.98
CA THR A 5 2.34 -19.66 -0.84
C THR A 5 2.89 -20.41 0.36
N ILE A 6 2.91 -19.75 1.52
CA ILE A 6 3.07 -20.40 2.82
C ILE A 6 1.67 -20.83 3.28
N GLN A 7 1.45 -22.13 3.45
CA GLN A 7 0.24 -22.67 4.07
C GLN A 7 0.44 -22.77 5.59
N LEU A 8 -0.34 -21.98 6.33
CA LEU A 8 -0.48 -22.10 7.78
C LEU A 8 -1.86 -22.71 8.05
N GLY A 9 -1.94 -24.04 8.04
CA GLY A 9 -3.20 -24.77 8.14
C GLY A 9 -4.14 -24.47 6.96
N SER A 10 -5.32 -23.90 7.24
CA SER A 10 -6.31 -23.50 6.23
C SER A 10 -6.00 -22.14 5.57
N ILE A 11 -5.02 -21.39 6.09
CA ILE A 11 -4.71 -20.04 5.62
C ILE A 11 -3.55 -20.10 4.62
N LEU A 12 -3.84 -19.74 3.39
CA LEU A 12 -2.88 -19.59 2.30
C LEU A 12 -2.38 -18.14 2.25
N ILE A 13 -1.12 -17.91 2.64
CA ILE A 13 -0.49 -16.60 2.55
C ILE A 13 0.48 -16.60 1.37
N LYS A 14 0.22 -15.76 0.37
CA LYS A 14 1.15 -15.55 -0.75
C LYS A 14 2.39 -14.83 -0.27
N VAL A 15 3.57 -15.37 -0.56
CA VAL A 15 4.86 -14.77 -0.17
C VAL A 15 5.01 -13.36 -0.75
N SER A 16 4.49 -13.12 -1.95
CA SER A 16 4.51 -11.80 -2.59
C SER A 16 3.82 -10.71 -1.74
N TRP A 17 2.77 -11.06 -0.98
CA TRP A 17 2.09 -10.09 -0.12
C TRP A 17 2.95 -9.70 1.09
N LEU A 18 3.71 -10.66 1.63
CA LEU A 18 4.65 -10.41 2.71
C LEU A 18 5.82 -9.55 2.22
N VAL A 19 6.34 -9.81 1.02
CA VAL A 19 7.41 -8.99 0.41
C VAL A 19 6.96 -7.55 0.20
N ILE A 20 5.76 -7.34 -0.34
CA ILE A 20 5.20 -5.99 -0.53
C ILE A 20 5.01 -5.29 0.82
N LEU A 21 4.44 -5.98 1.82
CA LEU A 21 4.24 -5.43 3.16
C LEU A 21 5.57 -5.02 3.80
N PHE A 22 6.58 -5.88 3.73
CA PHE A 22 7.89 -5.62 4.31
C PHE A 22 8.61 -4.47 3.60
N SER A 23 8.50 -4.40 2.27
CA SER A 23 9.06 -3.30 1.48
C SER A 23 8.41 -1.96 1.84
N LEU A 24 7.09 -1.96 2.09
CA LEU A 24 6.36 -0.77 2.56
C LEU A 24 6.81 -0.34 3.96
N LEU A 25 7.07 -1.30 4.87
CA LEU A 25 7.58 -1.02 6.21
C LEU A 25 9.00 -0.43 6.16
N CYS A 26 9.88 -0.97 5.32
CA CYS A 26 11.21 -0.41 5.09
C CYS A 26 11.14 1.03 4.56
N ALA A 27 10.28 1.30 3.57
CA ALA A 27 10.05 2.63 3.03
C ALA A 27 9.55 3.61 4.10
N TYR A 28 8.61 3.18 4.93
CA TYR A 28 8.12 3.99 6.04
C TYR A 28 9.21 4.26 7.08
N ALA A 29 10.02 3.26 7.43
CA ALA A 29 11.14 3.44 8.34
C ALA A 29 12.15 4.47 7.84
N VAL A 30 12.47 4.47 6.54
CA VAL A 30 13.34 5.49 5.93
C VAL A 30 12.73 6.89 6.03
N ILE A 31 11.42 7.03 5.77
CA ILE A 31 10.72 8.32 5.93
C ILE A 31 10.81 8.81 7.37
N VAL A 32 10.56 7.94 8.35
CA VAL A 32 10.66 8.25 9.78
C VAL A 32 12.07 8.71 10.14
N ILE A 33 13.09 7.97 9.71
CA ILE A 33 14.50 8.31 10.00
C ILE A 33 14.88 9.64 9.36
N TYR A 34 14.43 9.91 8.14
CA TYR A 34 14.74 11.13 7.40
C TYR A 34 14.05 12.37 8.00
N LEU A 35 12.79 12.23 8.46
CA LEU A 35 12.02 13.33 9.05
C LEU A 35 12.09 13.42 10.58
N ARG A 36 12.85 12.56 11.27
CA ARG A 36 12.92 12.52 12.75
C ARG A 36 13.27 13.85 13.41
N LYS A 37 13.97 14.75 12.69
CA LYS A 37 14.37 16.07 13.19
C LYS A 37 13.24 17.11 13.12
N ASP A 38 12.20 16.84 12.33
CA ASP A 38 11.06 17.71 12.09
C ASP A 38 9.77 16.99 12.52
N GLU A 39 9.58 16.77 13.82
CA GLU A 39 8.47 15.96 14.38
C GLU A 39 7.09 16.38 13.85
N ARG A 40 6.83 17.69 13.72
CA ARG A 40 5.56 18.19 13.17
C ARG A 40 5.33 17.73 11.72
N LEU A 41 6.38 17.71 10.89
CA LEU A 41 6.27 17.23 9.51
C LEU A 41 6.10 15.71 9.49
N LEU A 42 6.80 15.01 10.38
CA LEU A 42 6.69 13.56 10.51
C LEU A 42 5.27 13.14 10.89
N ASP A 43 4.68 13.75 11.91
CA ASP A 43 3.32 13.44 12.38
C ASP A 43 2.26 13.71 11.32
N GLN A 44 2.41 14.83 10.60
CA GLN A 44 1.49 15.16 9.53
C GLN A 44 1.64 14.20 8.35
N LEU A 45 2.87 13.86 7.94
CA LEU A 45 3.11 12.95 6.84
C LEU A 45 2.70 11.52 7.18
N SER A 46 3.01 11.03 8.38
CA SER A 46 2.63 9.70 8.87
C SER A 46 1.11 9.56 8.92
N SER A 47 0.41 10.59 9.39
CA SER A 47 -1.05 10.64 9.36
C SER A 47 -1.57 10.54 7.92
N ILE A 48 -1.04 11.34 6.99
CA ILE A 48 -1.47 11.30 5.58
C ILE A 48 -1.25 9.91 4.97
N LEU A 49 -0.06 9.32 5.17
CA LEU A 49 0.30 8.01 4.65
C LEU A 49 -0.57 6.90 5.25
N GLY A 50 -0.84 6.94 6.56
CA GLY A 50 -1.73 6.00 7.24
C GLY A 50 -3.16 6.07 6.69
N HIS A 51 -3.70 7.28 6.50
CA HIS A 51 -5.02 7.45 5.89
C HIS A 51 -5.04 6.99 4.43
N ALA A 52 -3.99 7.28 3.66
CA ALA A 52 -3.87 6.85 2.26
C ALA A 52 -3.79 5.32 2.13
N PHE A 53 -3.04 4.66 3.02
CA PHE A 53 -2.94 3.21 3.09
C PHE A 53 -4.28 2.57 3.47
N PHE A 54 -4.97 3.11 4.48
CA PHE A 54 -6.29 2.65 4.87
C PHE A 54 -7.30 2.79 3.72
N LEU A 55 -7.24 3.92 3.01
CA LEU A 55 -8.08 4.20 1.85
C LEU A 55 -7.75 3.25 0.68
N TYR A 56 -6.47 2.94 0.45
CA TYR A 56 -6.04 1.89 -0.51
C TYR A 56 -6.66 0.54 -0.15
N VAL A 57 -6.56 0.09 1.10
CA VAL A 57 -7.10 -1.21 1.55
C VAL A 57 -8.62 -1.26 1.40
N LEU A 58 -9.32 -0.18 1.75
CA LEU A 58 -10.76 -0.06 1.55
C LEU A 58 -11.12 -0.19 0.08
N ILE A 59 -10.49 0.60 -0.80
CA ILE A 59 -10.81 0.57 -2.23
C ILE A 59 -10.43 -0.77 -2.84
N PHE A 60 -9.29 -1.35 -2.48
CA PHE A 60 -8.89 -2.66 -2.96
C PHE A 60 -9.93 -3.74 -2.61
N LYS A 61 -10.48 -3.70 -1.39
CA LYS A 61 -11.49 -4.65 -0.92
C LYS A 61 -12.87 -4.40 -1.52
N PHE A 62 -13.29 -3.14 -1.62
CA PHE A 62 -14.60 -2.76 -2.17
C PHE A 62 -14.61 -2.60 -3.70
N SER A 63 -13.46 -2.63 -4.37
CA SER A 63 -13.37 -2.53 -5.82
C SER A 63 -14.11 -3.66 -6.55
N PHE A 64 -14.25 -4.82 -5.91
CA PHE A 64 -15.08 -5.91 -6.44
C PHE A 64 -16.53 -5.48 -6.68
N LEU A 65 -17.07 -4.60 -5.83
CA LEU A 65 -18.43 -4.05 -5.95
C LEU A 65 -18.60 -3.29 -7.28
N LEU A 66 -17.56 -2.55 -7.69
CA LEU A 66 -17.57 -1.73 -8.90
C LEU A 66 -17.35 -2.55 -10.17
N PHE A 67 -16.44 -3.54 -10.13
CA PHE A 67 -16.05 -4.27 -11.35
C PHE A 67 -16.81 -5.57 -11.60
N ARG A 68 -17.48 -6.15 -10.59
CA ARG A 68 -18.26 -7.39 -10.75
C ARG A 68 -19.63 -7.32 -10.05
N PRO A 69 -20.50 -6.37 -10.43
CA PRO A 69 -21.82 -6.22 -9.82
C PRO A 69 -22.75 -7.42 -10.08
N SER A 70 -22.51 -8.23 -11.12
CA SER A 70 -23.33 -9.39 -11.45
C SER A 70 -23.24 -10.53 -10.41
N ILE A 71 -22.12 -10.66 -9.70
CA ILE A 71 -21.93 -11.72 -8.70
C ILE A 71 -22.64 -11.37 -7.38
N LEU A 72 -22.80 -10.09 -7.07
CA LEU A 72 -23.52 -9.59 -5.89
C LEU A 72 -24.99 -10.01 -5.87
N LEU A 73 -25.63 -10.08 -7.03
CA LEU A 73 -27.04 -10.43 -7.15
C LEU A 73 -27.32 -11.91 -6.87
N HIS A 74 -26.34 -12.78 -7.08
CA HIS A 74 -26.52 -14.23 -6.94
C HIS A 74 -25.86 -14.82 -5.69
N ASN A 75 -24.88 -14.13 -5.07
CA ASN A 75 -24.17 -14.65 -3.90
C ASN A 75 -23.69 -13.53 -2.95
N TRP A 76 -24.58 -13.07 -2.07
CA TRP A 76 -24.27 -12.07 -1.03
C TRP A 76 -23.13 -12.51 -0.09
N LYS A 77 -23.06 -13.83 0.21
CA LYS A 77 -22.01 -14.41 1.07
C LYS A 77 -20.61 -14.39 0.42
N GLY A 78 -20.53 -14.29 -0.91
CA GLY A 78 -19.26 -14.21 -1.64
C GLY A 78 -18.51 -12.89 -1.41
N LEU A 79 -19.19 -11.86 -0.91
CA LEU A 79 -18.60 -10.53 -0.67
C LEU A 79 -17.37 -10.54 0.24
N LEU A 80 -17.33 -11.49 1.18
CA LEU A 80 -16.22 -11.65 2.13
C LEU A 80 -14.99 -12.33 1.51
N PHE A 81 -15.17 -13.06 0.41
CA PHE A 81 -14.13 -13.88 -0.21
C PHE A 81 -13.59 -13.30 -1.52
N PHE A 82 -14.35 -12.43 -2.19
CA PHE A 82 -13.89 -11.82 -3.44
C PHE A 82 -12.99 -10.61 -3.20
N THR A 83 -11.89 -10.55 -3.94
CA THR A 83 -10.98 -9.39 -3.98
C THR A 83 -11.14 -8.66 -5.32
N GLY A 84 -10.83 -7.36 -5.35
CA GLY A 84 -10.85 -6.56 -6.59
C GLY A 84 -9.80 -6.98 -7.62
N GLY A 85 -8.92 -7.93 -7.28
CA GLY A 85 -7.83 -8.39 -8.13
C GLY A 85 -6.87 -7.26 -8.52
N THR A 86 -6.24 -7.40 -9.68
CA THR A 86 -5.27 -6.42 -10.21
C THR A 86 -5.92 -5.06 -10.50
N LYS A 87 -7.14 -5.05 -11.04
CA LYS A 87 -7.88 -3.80 -11.34
C LYS A 87 -8.20 -3.00 -10.08
N GLY A 88 -8.59 -3.69 -9.00
CA GLY A 88 -8.83 -3.05 -7.72
C GLY A 88 -7.58 -2.51 -7.05
N ALA A 89 -6.45 -3.20 -7.20
CA ALA A 89 -5.16 -2.69 -6.73
C ALA A 89 -4.77 -1.40 -7.47
N MET A 90 -4.90 -1.36 -8.81
CA MET A 90 -4.60 -0.16 -9.59
C MET A 90 -5.52 1.02 -9.23
N LEU A 91 -6.83 0.79 -9.05
CA LEU A 91 -7.74 1.85 -8.61
C LEU A 91 -7.41 2.34 -7.20
N GLY A 92 -7.16 1.42 -6.26
CA GLY A 92 -6.76 1.77 -4.91
C GLY A 92 -5.51 2.64 -4.90
N LEU A 93 -4.51 2.27 -5.72
CA LEU A 93 -3.25 3.01 -5.84
C LEU A 93 -3.46 4.39 -6.45
N ALA A 94 -4.24 4.50 -7.53
CA ALA A 94 -4.53 5.78 -8.17
C ALA A 94 -5.23 6.76 -7.20
N ILE A 95 -6.23 6.27 -6.45
CA ILE A 95 -7.00 7.12 -5.53
C ILE A 95 -6.19 7.47 -4.28
N SER A 96 -5.41 6.54 -3.73
CA SER A 96 -4.54 6.83 -2.58
C SER A 96 -3.44 7.82 -2.94
N LEU A 97 -2.85 7.73 -4.14
CA LEU A 97 -1.87 8.69 -4.63
C LEU A 97 -2.49 10.09 -4.79
N LEU A 98 -3.68 10.16 -5.40
CA LEU A 98 -4.42 11.41 -5.54
C LEU A 98 -4.73 12.04 -4.17
N TYR A 99 -5.16 11.23 -3.21
CA TYR A 99 -5.40 11.68 -1.84
C TYR A 99 -4.14 12.27 -1.19
N ILE A 100 -2.98 11.62 -1.33
CA ILE A 100 -1.70 12.13 -0.81
C ILE A 100 -1.39 13.49 -1.43
N ILE A 101 -1.48 13.62 -2.76
CA ILE A 101 -1.18 14.88 -3.48
C ILE A 101 -2.09 16.01 -3.01
N VAL A 102 -3.41 15.75 -2.94
CA VAL A 102 -4.39 16.74 -2.48
C VAL A 102 -4.12 17.14 -1.03
N GLN A 103 -3.79 16.19 -0.15
CA GLN A 103 -3.57 16.48 1.26
C GLN A 103 -2.26 17.23 1.51
N LEU A 104 -1.21 16.93 0.74
CA LEU A 104 0.05 17.68 0.74
C LEU A 104 -0.17 19.13 0.31
N TYR A 105 -0.97 19.34 -0.74
CA TYR A 105 -1.32 20.67 -1.22
C TYR A 105 -2.15 21.44 -0.18
N LYS A 106 -3.22 20.83 0.36
CA LYS A 106 -4.10 21.45 1.36
C LYS A 106 -3.37 21.85 2.64
N ARG A 107 -2.42 21.03 3.11
CA ARG A 107 -1.65 21.30 4.33
C ARG A 107 -0.39 22.14 4.09
N ARG A 108 -0.15 22.59 2.84
CA ARG A 108 1.07 23.29 2.42
C ARG A 108 2.37 22.53 2.79
N LEU A 109 2.32 21.20 2.70
CA LEU A 109 3.45 20.31 3.00
C LEU A 109 4.28 19.97 1.77
N PHE A 110 4.10 20.73 0.69
CA PHE A 110 4.91 20.65 -0.53
C PHE A 110 6.31 21.27 -0.33
N VAL A 111 6.96 20.90 0.77
CA VAL A 111 8.31 21.32 1.11
C VAL A 111 9.31 20.31 0.56
N ARG A 112 10.49 20.80 0.14
CA ARG A 112 11.55 19.96 -0.45
C ARG A 112 11.89 18.73 0.41
N LYS A 113 11.90 18.88 1.74
CA LYS A 113 12.15 17.77 2.69
C LYS A 113 11.10 16.65 2.56
N VAL A 114 9.81 16.97 2.47
CA VAL A 114 8.73 15.97 2.35
C VAL A 114 8.79 15.27 0.99
N LEU A 115 9.03 16.01 -0.08
CA LEU A 115 9.19 15.45 -1.42
C LEU A 115 10.39 14.49 -1.49
N LEU A 116 11.53 14.88 -0.92
CA LEU A 116 12.70 14.02 -0.82
C LEU A 116 12.43 12.79 0.03
N ALA A 117 11.72 12.92 1.15
CA ALA A 117 11.35 11.78 1.99
C ALA A 117 10.50 10.76 1.25
N LEU A 118 9.47 11.22 0.53
CA LEU A 118 8.61 10.37 -0.30
C LEU A 118 9.41 9.72 -1.44
N PHE A 119 10.34 10.46 -2.04
CA PHE A 119 11.22 9.93 -3.08
C PHE A 119 12.15 8.83 -2.54
N TYR A 120 12.88 9.09 -1.45
CA TYR A 120 13.75 8.11 -0.81
C TYR A 120 12.99 6.89 -0.29
N GLY A 121 11.81 7.10 0.32
CA GLY A 121 10.93 6.02 0.73
C GLY A 121 10.46 5.18 -0.46
N GLY A 122 10.00 5.82 -1.53
CA GLY A 122 9.56 5.14 -2.76
C GLY A 122 10.68 4.34 -3.43
N MET A 123 11.88 4.91 -3.55
CA MET A 123 13.05 4.18 -4.06
C MET A 123 13.41 2.99 -3.17
N THR A 124 13.32 3.15 -1.84
CA THR A 124 13.58 2.05 -0.89
C THR A 124 12.56 0.92 -1.04
N ALA A 125 11.28 1.23 -1.29
CA ALA A 125 10.27 0.20 -1.53
C ALA A 125 10.61 -0.64 -2.77
N LEU A 126 10.99 0.03 -3.86
CA LEU A 126 11.33 -0.64 -5.13
C LEU A 126 12.61 -1.48 -5.00
N THR A 127 13.64 -0.95 -4.35
CA THR A 127 14.88 -1.70 -4.15
C THR A 127 14.66 -2.87 -3.20
N ALA A 128 13.95 -2.67 -2.08
CA ALA A 128 13.61 -3.74 -1.16
C ALA A 128 12.84 -4.86 -1.88
N GLU A 129 11.79 -4.53 -2.64
CA GLU A 129 11.03 -5.50 -3.41
C GLU A 129 11.91 -6.27 -4.38
N SER A 130 12.74 -5.58 -5.16
CA SER A 130 13.67 -6.22 -6.11
C SER A 130 14.68 -7.15 -5.41
N THR A 131 15.23 -6.73 -4.27
CA THR A 131 16.18 -7.56 -3.50
C THR A 131 15.52 -8.81 -2.96
N TRP A 132 14.31 -8.70 -2.41
CA TRP A 132 13.57 -9.86 -1.92
C TRP A 132 13.21 -10.81 -3.06
N ILE A 133 12.85 -10.30 -4.23
CA ILE A 133 12.60 -11.13 -5.41
C ILE A 133 13.85 -11.92 -5.80
N VAL A 134 15.02 -11.27 -5.87
CA VAL A 134 16.29 -11.93 -6.21
C VAL A 134 16.70 -12.96 -5.16
N VAL A 135 16.53 -12.66 -3.87
CA VAL A 135 16.86 -13.58 -2.76
C VAL A 135 15.92 -14.80 -2.73
N LEU A 136 14.68 -14.65 -3.22
CA LEU A 136 13.64 -15.68 -3.17
C LEU A 136 13.46 -16.46 -4.50
N GLN A 137 14.27 -16.20 -5.53
CA GLN A 137 14.30 -16.97 -6.79
C GLN A 137 15.15 -18.25 -6.65
#